data_AF-A0A0F9MPZ5-F1
#
_entry.id   AF-A0A0F9MPZ5-F1
#
_cell.length_a   1.000
_cell.length_b   1.000
_cell.length_c   1.000
_cell.angle_alpha   90.00
_cell.angle_beta   90.00
_cell.angle_gamma   90.00
#
_symmetry.space_group_name_H-M   'P 1'
#
loop_
_entity.id
_entity.type
_entity.pdbx_description
1 polymer ?
#
loop_
_entity_poly.entity_id
_entity_poly.type
_entity_poly.pdbx_seq_one_letter_code
_entity_poly.pdbx_strand_id
1 'polypeptide(L)'
;MNEKRDKIIGIRFTAKENEFIKDFAEKRNNSLTELIREAVFSHINNIINSKKIDLDSLFTSFIDIKNATRIINKTIEKAKKMLDFKI
;
A
#
# COMPACT_ATOMS: atom_id res chain seq x y z
N MET A 1 -1.19 34.79 0.98
CA MET A 1 0.21 34.94 1.44
C MET A 1 1.09 34.15 0.50
N ASN A 2 2.13 34.77 -0.06
CA ASN A 2 3.06 34.10 -0.97
C ASN A 2 4.06 33.33 -0.09
N GLU A 3 3.85 32.04 0.14
CA GLU A 3 4.71 31.22 0.99
C GLU A 3 6.12 31.16 0.38
N LYS A 4 7.08 31.86 0.99
CA LYS A 4 8.47 31.84 0.55
C LYS A 4 9.15 30.59 1.14
N ARG A 5 9.96 29.91 0.33
CA ARG A 5 10.82 28.80 0.76
C ARG A 5 12.06 29.37 1.46
N ASP A 6 11.92 29.82 2.71
CA ASP A 6 12.95 30.54 3.47
C ASP A 6 13.62 29.70 4.57
N LYS A 7 13.19 28.45 4.77
CA LYS A 7 13.72 27.55 5.80
C LYS A 7 14.71 26.53 5.22
N ILE A 8 15.85 26.42 5.89
CA ILE A 8 16.87 25.38 5.62
C ILE A 8 16.71 24.27 6.67
N ILE A 9 16.58 23.03 6.20
CA ILE A 9 16.52 21.84 7.05
C ILE A 9 17.72 20.96 6.70
N GLY A 10 18.56 20.67 7.69
CA GLY A 10 19.68 19.75 7.56
C GLY A 10 19.27 18.32 7.90
N ILE A 11 19.71 17.35 7.10
CA ILE A 11 19.45 15.92 7.30
C ILE A 11 20.79 15.18 7.22
N ARG A 12 20.96 14.15 8.05
CA ARG A 12 22.15 13.30 8.04
C ARG A 12 21.86 12.01 7.28
N PHE A 13 22.79 11.63 6.41
CA PHE A 13 22.79 10.38 5.67
C PHE A 13 24.13 9.68 5.85
N THR A 14 24.14 8.36 5.73
CA THR A 14 25.37 7.60 5.52
C THR A 14 25.97 7.93 4.15
N ALA A 15 27.25 7.60 3.96
CA ALA A 15 27.92 7.81 2.67
C ALA A 15 27.20 7.08 1.52
N LYS A 16 26.77 5.84 1.75
CA LYS A 16 26.06 5.01 0.76
C LYS A 16 24.69 5.57 0.40
N GLU A 17 23.93 6.03 1.40
CA GLU A 17 22.63 6.66 1.16
C GLU A 17 22.78 7.96 0.35
N ASN A 18 23.79 8.78 0.68
CA ASN A 18 24.05 10.01 -0.05
C ASN A 18 24.40 9.76 -1.53
N GLU A 19 25.23 8.76 -1.81
CA GLU A 19 25.57 8.34 -3.18
C GLU A 19 24.30 7.89 -3.92
N PHE A 20 23.53 6.99 -3.32
CA PHE A 20 22.27 6.52 -3.90
C PHE A 20 21.28 7.65 -4.19
N ILE A 21 21.10 8.59 -3.24
CA ILE A 21 20.15 9.71 -3.39
C ILE A 21 20.61 10.64 -4.53
N LYS A 22 21.92 10.89 -4.67
CA LYS A 22 22.48 11.70 -5.76
C LYS A 22 22.23 11.06 -7.12
N ASP A 23 22.58 9.79 -7.27
CA ASP A 23 22.38 9.05 -8.51
C ASP A 23 20.90 9.00 -8.90
N PHE A 24 20.03 8.82 -7.91
CA PHE A 24 18.58 8.78 -8.13
C PHE A 24 18.02 10.15 -8.54
N ALA A 25 18.49 11.24 -7.93
CA ALA A 25 18.11 12.60 -8.30
C ALA A 25 18.53 12.92 -9.74
N GLU A 26 19.76 12.57 -10.11
CA GLU A 26 20.31 12.78 -11.45
C GLU A 26 19.51 12.01 -12.52
N LYS A 27 19.21 10.73 -12.27
CA LYS A 27 18.37 9.91 -13.17
C LYS A 27 16.98 10.49 -13.42
N ARG A 28 16.45 11.26 -12.47
CA ARG A 28 15.14 11.92 -12.58
C ARG A 28 15.22 13.38 -13.03
N ASN A 29 16.43 13.91 -13.28
CA ASN A 29 16.67 15.31 -13.61
C ASN A 29 16.08 16.27 -12.55
N ASN A 30 16.15 15.89 -11.28
CA ASN A 30 15.64 16.68 -10.15
C ASN A 30 16.81 17.18 -9.29
N SER A 31 16.63 18.33 -8.61
CA SER A 31 17.54 18.70 -7.55
C SER A 31 17.38 17.79 -6.33
N LEU A 32 18.45 17.63 -5.54
CA LEU A 32 18.39 16.89 -4.27
C LEU A 32 17.27 17.40 -3.36
N THR A 33 17.10 18.72 -3.30
CA THR A 33 16.05 19.36 -2.49
C THR A 33 14.64 18.99 -2.96
N GLU A 34 14.42 18.91 -4.28
CA GLU A 34 13.13 18.49 -4.83
C GLU A 34 12.85 17.03 -4.56
N LEU A 35 13.85 16.17 -4.75
CA LEU A 35 13.73 14.74 -4.48
C LEU A 35 13.40 14.49 -2.99
N ILE A 36 14.14 15.12 -2.08
CA ILE A 36 13.89 14.98 -0.64
C ILE A 36 12.50 15.51 -0.28
N ARG A 37 12.08 16.63 -0.88
CA ARG A 37 10.74 17.17 -0.65
C ARG A 37 9.65 16.19 -1.11
N GLU A 38 9.78 15.64 -2.32
CA GLU A 38 8.86 14.63 -2.86
C GLU A 38 8.78 13.41 -1.95
N ALA A 39 9.93 12.88 -1.52
CA ALA A 39 10.00 11.72 -0.62
C ALA A 39 9.32 11.98 0.72
N VAL A 40 9.59 13.15 1.34
CA VAL A 40 8.97 13.54 2.62
C VAL A 40 7.46 13.68 2.49
N PHE A 41 6.96 14.39 1.47
CA PHE A 41 5.52 14.54 1.27
C PHE A 41 4.84 13.22 0.92
N SER A 42 5.47 12.39 0.08
CA SER A 42 4.96 11.05 -0.23
C SER A 42 4.83 10.20 1.03
N HIS A 43 5.85 10.20 1.89
CA HIS A 43 5.83 9.43 3.12
C HIS A 43 4.83 9.97 4.15
N ILE A 44 4.75 11.29 4.34
CA ILE A 44 3.74 11.91 5.22
C ILE A 44 2.33 11.60 4.71
N ASN A 45 2.08 11.76 3.41
CA ASN A 45 0.79 11.42 2.81
C ASN A 45 0.49 9.93 2.99
N ASN A 46 1.48 9.06 2.84
CA ASN A 46 1.30 7.63 3.10
C ASN A 46 1.04 7.33 4.57
N ILE A 47 1.66 8.02 5.52
CA ILE A 47 1.38 7.85 6.96
C ILE A 47 -0.04 8.33 7.30
N ILE A 48 -0.43 9.50 6.78
CA ILE A 48 -1.75 10.09 7.01
C ILE A 48 -2.85 9.23 6.35
N ASN A 49 -2.60 8.76 5.12
CA ASN A 49 -3.56 7.96 4.35
C ASN A 49 -3.48 6.46 4.66
N SER A 50 -2.40 6.00 5.29
CA SER A 50 -2.40 4.73 6.01
C SER A 50 -3.28 4.94 7.25
N LYS A 51 -4.60 4.92 7.03
CA LYS A 51 -5.45 4.20 7.97
C LYS A 51 -4.69 2.93 8.28
N LYS A 52 -4.27 2.76 9.54
CA LYS A 52 -3.74 1.48 10.02
C LYS A 52 -4.57 0.42 9.33
N ILE A 53 -3.95 -0.32 8.41
CA ILE A 53 -4.63 -1.43 7.78
C ILE A 53 -5.04 -2.29 8.96
N ASP A 54 -6.32 -2.30 9.26
CA ASP A 54 -6.85 -3.10 10.34
C ASP A 54 -6.81 -4.54 9.84
N LEU A 55 -5.64 -5.15 10.06
CA LEU A 55 -5.34 -6.49 9.63
C LEU A 55 -6.40 -7.45 10.19
N ASP A 56 -6.96 -7.18 11.37
CA ASP A 56 -8.01 -7.99 11.97
C ASP A 56 -9.32 -7.92 11.17
N SER A 57 -9.68 -6.73 10.69
CA SER A 57 -10.83 -6.54 9.79
C SER A 57 -10.63 -7.24 8.43
N LEU A 58 -9.41 -7.18 7.88
CA LEU A 58 -9.06 -7.92 6.66
C LEU A 58 -9.11 -9.44 6.87
N PHE A 59 -8.56 -9.95 7.97
CA PHE A 59 -8.61 -11.37 8.30
C PHE A 59 -10.04 -11.86 8.48
N THR A 60 -10.89 -11.08 9.15
CA THR A 60 -12.32 -11.38 9.31
C THR A 60 -13.01 -11.47 7.95
N SER A 61 -12.73 -10.52 7.05
CA SER A 61 -13.27 -10.52 5.68
C SER A 61 -12.85 -11.77 4.89
N PHE A 62 -11.60 -12.23 5.03
CA PHE A 62 -11.15 -13.47 4.38
C PHE A 62 -11.82 -14.72 4.96
N ILE A 63 -12.07 -14.77 6.27
CA ILE A 63 -12.80 -15.87 6.91
C ILE A 63 -14.24 -15.93 6.39
N ASP A 64 -14.90 -14.78 6.27
CA ASP A 64 -16.27 -14.71 5.78
C ASP A 64 -16.40 -15.16 4.33
N ILE A 65 -15.46 -14.72 3.46
CA ILE A 65 -15.37 -15.20 2.08
C ILE A 65 -15.21 -16.72 2.03
N LYS A 66 -14.28 -17.27 2.82
CA LYS A 66 -14.03 -18.72 2.88
C LYS A 66 -15.28 -19.49 3.32
N ASN A 67 -16.01 -18.95 4.31
CA ASN A 67 -17.26 -19.54 4.79
C ASN A 67 -18.36 -19.49 3.72
N ALA A 68 -18.51 -18.37 3.01
CA ALA A 68 -19.45 -18.22 1.91
C ALA A 68 -19.16 -19.23 0.78
N THR A 69 -17.89 -19.36 0.36
CA THR A 69 -17.49 -20.35 -0.66
C THR A 69 -17.81 -21.77 -0.22
N ARG A 70 -17.60 -22.11 1.07
CA ARG A 70 -17.95 -23.42 1.61
C ARG A 70 -19.45 -23.70 1.54
N ILE A 71 -20.29 -22.70 1.82
CA ILE A 71 -21.74 -22.81 1.73
C ILE A 71 -22.15 -23.04 0.28
N ILE A 72 -21.62 -22.24 -0.66
CA ILE A 72 -21.90 -22.37 -2.09
C ILE A 72 -21.53 -23.77 -2.59
N ASN A 73 -20.34 -24.27 -2.26
CA ASN A 73 -19.91 -25.61 -2.67
C ASN A 73 -20.81 -26.71 -2.12
N LYS A 74 -21.27 -26.61 -0.87
CA LYS A 74 -22.26 -27.55 -0.30
C LYS A 74 -23.59 -27.50 -1.03
N THR A 75 -24.04 -26.32 -1.44
CA THR A 75 -25.27 -26.14 -2.20
C THR A 75 -25.14 -26.75 -3.60
N ILE A 76 -24.02 -26.52 -4.28
CA ILE A 76 -23.71 -27.13 -5.59
C ILE A 76 -23.70 -28.66 -5.48
N GLU A 77 -23.05 -29.23 -4.46
CA GLU A 77 -23.02 -30.67 -4.21
C GLU A 77 -24.43 -31.26 -4.00
N LYS A 78 -25.28 -30.58 -3.22
CA LYS A 78 -26.67 -31.00 -3.04
C LYS A 78 -27.47 -30.93 -4.34
N ALA A 79 -27.28 -29.88 -5.14
CA ALA A 79 -27.95 -29.71 -6.41
C ALA A 79 -27.54 -30.79 -7.42
N LYS A 80 -26.24 -31.12 -7.50
CA LYS A 80 -25.72 -32.22 -8.32
C LYS A 80 -26.36 -33.55 -7.94
N LYS A 81 -26.36 -33.91 -6.64
CA LYS A 81 -27.03 -35.12 -6.16
C LYS A 81 -28.52 -35.17 -6.53
N MET A 82 -29.24 -34.05 -6.43
CA MET A 82 -30.66 -34.00 -6.81
C MET A 82 -30.89 -34.18 -8.32
N LEU A 83 -29.94 -33.75 -9.15
CA LEU A 83 -29.99 -33.92 -10.61
C LEU A 83 -29.57 -35.33 -11.02
N ASP A 84 -28.55 -35.90 -10.38
CA ASP A 84 -28.09 -37.27 -10.63
C ASP A 84 -29.11 -38.32 -10.18
N PHE A 85 -29.97 -38.02 -9.19
CA PHE A 85 -31.11 -38.87 -8.78
C PHE A 85 -32.33 -38.77 -9.72
N LYS A 86 -32.29 -37.93 -10.76
CA LYS A 86 -33.39 -37.72 -11.71
C LYS A 86 -33.17 -38.37 -13.08
N ILE A 87 -32.16 -39.23 -13.22
CA ILE A 87 -31.92 -40.11 -14.39
C ILE A 87 -31.99 -41.55 -13.89
#